data_AF-A0A7S2TIK6-F1
#
_entry.id   AF-A0A7S2TIK6-F1
#
_cell.length_a   1.000
_cell.length_b   1.000
_cell.length_c   1.000
_cell.angle_alpha   90.00
_cell.angle_beta   90.00
_cell.angle_gamma   90.00
#
_symmetry.space_group_name_H-M   'P 1'
#
loop_
_entity.id
_entity.type
_entity.pdbx_description
1 polymer ?
#
loop_
_entity_poly.entity_id
_entity_poly.type
_entity_poly.pdbx_seq_one_letter_code
_entity_poly.pdbx_strand_id
1 'polypeptide(L)'
;MASSVMFLPLRRLKSRVLHYVCSRQWETLYSSYGSRFQDLEDFLDGSKQAYKYMQNELCTADSVSHLKTMVSDKLYEAILLSLDEREEWRMENFDKGGLIFEDVEAYVEQISAPESFEVKASLTADVSFLSAVRLESQPEEVMFRADGFVFETQWDPEQGIGEWKISSIY
;
A
#
# COMPACT_ATOMS: atom_id res chain seq x y z
N MET A 1 -15.38 -32.13 3.46
CA MET A 1 -14.69 -30.92 2.98
C MET A 1 -15.62 -29.74 3.22
N ALA A 2 -15.32 -28.89 4.19
CA ALA A 2 -16.16 -27.74 4.51
C ALA A 2 -15.73 -26.56 3.63
N SER A 3 -16.65 -26.08 2.78
CA SER A 3 -16.48 -24.86 2.01
C SER A 3 -16.35 -23.69 2.99
N SER A 4 -15.21 -22.98 2.95
CA SER A 4 -14.99 -21.77 3.73
C SER A 4 -16.05 -20.73 3.35
N VAL A 5 -16.84 -20.30 4.31
CA VAL A 5 -17.82 -19.24 4.13
C VAL A 5 -17.05 -17.91 4.16
N MET A 6 -16.77 -17.37 2.99
CA MET A 6 -16.06 -16.09 2.85
C MET A 6 -17.05 -14.94 3.14
N PHE A 7 -17.13 -14.53 4.41
CA PHE A 7 -17.92 -13.38 4.85
C PHE A 7 -17.22 -12.06 4.46
N LEU A 8 -17.51 -11.50 3.28
CA LEU A 8 -17.08 -10.13 2.93
C LEU A 8 -18.10 -9.19 2.23
N PRO A 9 -19.42 -9.15 2.54
CA PRO A 9 -20.30 -8.15 1.90
C PRO A 9 -20.27 -6.78 2.58
N LEU A 10 -20.41 -6.72 3.91
CA LEU A 10 -20.70 -5.46 4.61
C LEU A 10 -19.49 -4.52 4.74
N ARG A 11 -18.30 -5.07 5.03
CA ARG A 11 -17.05 -4.28 5.11
C ARG A 11 -16.70 -3.69 3.74
N ARG A 12 -16.85 -4.48 2.67
CA ARG A 12 -16.60 -4.05 1.29
C ARG A 12 -17.60 -2.98 0.80
N LEU A 13 -18.86 -3.06 1.21
CA LEU A 13 -19.84 -2.02 0.90
C LEU A 13 -19.48 -0.69 1.57
N LYS A 14 -19.08 -0.71 2.84
CA LYS A 14 -18.56 0.50 3.53
C LYS A 14 -17.31 1.04 2.85
N SER A 15 -16.33 0.18 2.52
CA SER A 15 -15.10 0.63 1.86
C SER A 15 -15.36 1.24 0.50
N ARG A 16 -16.29 0.69 -0.31
CA ARG A 16 -16.69 1.28 -1.59
C ARG A 16 -17.30 2.68 -1.46
N VAL A 17 -18.14 2.91 -0.44
CA VAL A 17 -18.74 4.24 -0.21
C VAL A 17 -17.67 5.23 0.24
N LEU A 18 -16.78 4.83 1.16
CA LEU A 18 -15.66 5.67 1.60
C LEU A 18 -14.73 6.00 0.44
N HIS A 19 -14.35 5.00 -0.36
CA HIS A 19 -13.56 5.17 -1.57
C HIS A 19 -14.16 6.25 -2.47
N TYR A 20 -15.45 6.18 -2.80
CA TYR A 20 -16.07 7.19 -3.66
C TYR A 20 -15.96 8.62 -3.09
N VAL A 21 -16.16 8.78 -1.77
CA VAL A 21 -16.03 10.08 -1.11
C VAL A 21 -14.58 10.57 -1.14
N CYS A 22 -13.63 9.70 -0.80
CA CYS A 22 -12.21 10.04 -0.75
C CYS A 22 -11.63 10.31 -2.14
N SER A 23 -12.03 9.58 -3.17
CA SER A 23 -11.64 9.84 -4.56
C SER A 23 -12.09 11.23 -5.01
N ARG A 24 -13.33 11.62 -4.67
CA ARG A 24 -13.80 12.98 -4.95
C ARG A 24 -13.03 14.05 -4.20
N GLN A 25 -12.67 13.79 -2.95
CA GLN A 25 -11.83 14.71 -2.17
C GLN A 25 -10.44 14.84 -2.82
N TRP A 26 -9.84 13.74 -3.23
CA TRP A 26 -8.56 13.70 -3.94
C TRP A 26 -8.62 14.50 -5.25
N GLU A 27 -9.63 14.24 -6.10
CA GLU A 27 -9.87 14.97 -7.35
C GLU A 27 -10.07 16.46 -7.12
N THR A 28 -10.71 16.85 -6.00
CA THR A 28 -10.89 18.25 -5.62
C THR A 28 -9.54 18.89 -5.26
N LEU A 29 -8.68 18.19 -4.50
CA LEU A 29 -7.32 18.66 -4.22
C LEU A 29 -6.52 18.79 -5.51
N TYR A 30 -6.51 17.75 -6.35
CA TYR A 30 -5.85 17.77 -7.66
C TYR A 30 -6.30 18.96 -8.51
N SER A 31 -7.61 19.19 -8.61
CA SER A 31 -8.17 20.31 -9.40
C SER A 31 -7.80 21.68 -8.81
N SER A 32 -7.68 21.78 -7.49
CA SER A 32 -7.39 23.04 -6.79
C SER A 32 -5.90 23.40 -6.85
N TYR A 33 -5.01 22.40 -6.86
CA TYR A 33 -3.56 22.58 -6.80
C TYR A 33 -2.82 22.22 -8.09
N GLY A 34 -3.54 21.70 -9.09
CA GLY A 34 -3.04 21.35 -10.42
C GLY A 34 -1.90 20.33 -10.35
N SER A 35 -0.90 20.50 -11.22
CA SER A 35 0.24 19.58 -11.36
C SER A 35 1.16 19.49 -10.12
N ARG A 36 0.90 20.26 -9.07
CA ARG A 36 1.63 20.15 -7.78
C ARG A 36 1.11 18.99 -6.93
N PHE A 37 -0.06 18.49 -7.27
CA PHE A 37 -0.69 17.32 -6.68
C PHE A 37 -0.81 16.25 -7.76
N GLN A 38 -0.66 14.98 -7.39
CA GLN A 38 -0.70 13.89 -8.35
C GLN A 38 -2.13 13.46 -8.66
N ASP A 39 -2.36 12.97 -9.89
CA ASP A 39 -3.64 12.38 -10.27
C ASP A 39 -3.92 11.12 -9.42
N LEU A 40 -5.21 10.83 -9.19
CA LEU A 40 -5.62 9.70 -8.37
C LEU A 40 -5.24 8.36 -9.01
N GLU A 41 -5.41 8.21 -10.32
CA GLU A 41 -5.09 6.96 -11.02
C GLU A 41 -3.58 6.71 -11.00
N ASP A 42 -2.79 7.75 -11.28
CA ASP A 42 -1.32 7.68 -11.21
C ASP A 42 -0.84 7.29 -9.80
N PHE A 43 -1.44 7.88 -8.75
CA PHE A 43 -1.13 7.51 -7.38
C PHE A 43 -1.45 6.05 -7.09
N LEU A 44 -2.67 5.60 -7.40
CA LEU A 44 -3.10 4.23 -7.13
C LEU A 44 -2.27 3.21 -7.92
N ASP A 45 -1.87 3.52 -9.15
CA ASP A 45 -0.97 2.69 -9.94
C ASP A 45 0.42 2.59 -9.29
N GLY A 46 0.98 3.71 -8.85
CA GLY A 46 2.22 3.73 -8.06
C GLY A 46 2.10 2.93 -6.76
N SER A 47 1.00 3.09 -6.03
CA SER A 47 0.71 2.35 -4.80
C SER A 47 0.61 0.84 -5.04
N LYS A 48 -0.01 0.38 -6.13
CA LYS A 48 -0.07 -1.04 -6.50
C LYS A 48 1.32 -1.60 -6.79
N GLN A 49 2.17 -0.84 -7.48
CA GLN A 49 3.54 -1.25 -7.74
C GLN A 49 4.34 -1.35 -6.44
N ALA A 50 4.21 -0.35 -5.56
CA ALA A 50 4.84 -0.34 -4.26
C ALA A 50 4.40 -1.52 -3.38
N TYR A 51 3.10 -1.83 -3.38
CA TYR A 51 2.55 -3.00 -2.70
C TYR A 51 3.16 -4.30 -3.21
N LYS A 52 3.13 -4.54 -4.53
CA LYS A 52 3.71 -5.76 -5.13
C LYS A 52 5.20 -5.89 -4.80
N TYR A 53 5.95 -4.80 -4.97
CA TYR A 53 7.38 -4.78 -4.70
C TYR A 53 7.69 -5.07 -3.23
N MET A 54 7.02 -4.37 -2.30
CA MET A 54 7.24 -4.57 -0.88
C MET A 54 6.89 -5.99 -0.43
N GLN A 55 5.77 -6.55 -0.89
CA GLN A 55 5.38 -7.91 -0.53
C GLN A 55 6.38 -8.95 -1.08
N ASN A 56 6.87 -8.78 -2.31
CA ASN A 56 7.89 -9.66 -2.86
C ASN A 56 9.20 -9.53 -2.09
N GLU A 57 9.72 -8.33 -1.82
CA GLU A 57 10.97 -8.15 -1.07
C GLU A 57 10.90 -8.81 0.33
N LEU A 58 9.77 -8.69 1.03
CA LEU A 58 9.59 -9.32 2.34
C LEU A 58 9.59 -10.86 2.28
N CYS A 59 9.12 -11.43 1.17
CA CYS A 59 9.04 -12.89 0.98
C CYS A 59 10.32 -13.49 0.38
N THR A 60 10.99 -12.80 -0.54
CA THR A 60 12.01 -13.39 -1.42
C THR A 60 13.36 -12.71 -1.42
N ALA A 61 13.52 -11.49 -0.91
CA ALA A 61 14.81 -10.80 -1.05
C ALA A 61 15.79 -11.28 0.01
N ASP A 62 17.04 -11.60 -0.35
CA ASP A 62 18.09 -11.92 0.63
C ASP A 62 18.26 -10.80 1.67
N SER A 63 18.06 -9.55 1.23
CA SER A 63 18.11 -8.34 2.05
C SER A 63 16.92 -7.44 1.73
N VAL A 64 16.35 -6.81 2.75
CA VAL A 64 15.28 -5.81 2.58
C VAL A 64 15.80 -4.38 2.49
N SER A 65 17.10 -4.18 2.29
CA SER A 65 17.72 -2.85 2.29
C SER A 65 17.12 -1.87 1.29
N HIS A 66 16.60 -2.37 0.17
CA HIS A 66 15.92 -1.55 -0.84
C HIS A 66 14.66 -0.88 -0.30
N LEU A 67 13.97 -1.50 0.67
CA LEU A 67 12.75 -0.96 1.27
C LEU A 67 12.99 0.37 1.98
N LYS A 68 14.20 0.66 2.45
CA LYS A 68 14.54 1.91 3.14
C LYS A 68 14.19 3.17 2.33
N THR A 69 14.22 3.07 1.00
CA THR A 69 13.86 4.20 0.13
C THR A 69 12.35 4.42 0.08
N MET A 70 11.57 3.33 0.11
CA MET A 70 10.11 3.34 -0.06
C MET A 70 9.33 3.51 1.24
N VAL A 71 9.90 3.08 2.38
CA VAL A 71 9.22 3.11 3.67
C VAL A 71 9.80 4.21 4.57
N SER A 72 9.03 4.63 5.57
CA SER A 72 9.53 5.55 6.60
C SER A 72 10.64 4.89 7.42
N ASP A 73 11.57 5.67 7.97
CA ASP A 73 12.68 5.13 8.79
C ASP A 73 12.15 4.28 9.96
N LYS A 74 11.07 4.73 10.60
CA LYS A 74 10.41 4.00 11.69
C LYS A 74 9.85 2.65 11.25
N LEU A 75 9.18 2.61 10.09
CA LEU A 75 8.66 1.35 9.55
C LEU A 75 9.79 0.43 9.11
N TYR A 76 10.86 0.99 8.54
CA TYR A 76 12.05 0.24 8.14
C TYR A 76 12.68 -0.47 9.35
N GLU A 77 12.87 0.24 10.46
CA GLU A 77 13.36 -0.34 11.71
C GLU A 77 12.45 -1.47 12.22
N ALA A 78 11.12 -1.27 12.18
CA ALA A 78 10.17 -2.30 12.58
C ALA A 78 10.22 -3.55 11.68
N ILE A 79 10.42 -3.37 10.37
CA ILE A 79 10.60 -4.47 9.42
C ILE A 79 11.86 -5.26 9.77
N LEU A 80 12.99 -4.59 10.01
CA LEU A 80 14.25 -5.26 10.36
C LEU A 80 14.10 -6.11 11.63
N LEU A 81 13.51 -5.55 12.69
CA LEU A 81 13.26 -6.28 13.93
C LEU A 81 12.36 -7.52 13.72
N SER A 82 11.36 -7.39 12.86
CA SER A 82 10.43 -8.50 12.57
C SER A 82 11.04 -9.58 11.68
N LEU A 83 12.05 -9.23 10.89
CA LEU A 83 12.71 -10.18 9.98
C LEU A 83 13.63 -11.12 10.75
N ASP A 84 14.36 -10.63 11.75
CA ASP A 84 15.20 -11.49 12.61
C ASP A 84 14.35 -12.61 13.26
N GLU A 85 13.09 -12.33 13.60
CA GLU A 85 12.16 -13.32 14.16
C GLU A 85 11.60 -14.31 13.13
N ARG A 86 11.65 -13.96 11.84
CA ARG A 86 11.05 -14.74 10.73
C ARG A 86 12.08 -15.28 9.74
N GLU A 87 13.36 -15.05 10.01
CA GLU A 87 14.46 -15.38 9.09
C GLU A 87 14.53 -16.89 8.83
N GLU A 88 14.35 -17.71 9.87
CA GLU A 88 14.30 -19.18 9.74
C GLU A 88 13.19 -19.62 8.77
N TRP A 89 11.96 -19.14 8.96
CA TRP A 89 10.84 -19.47 8.07
C TRP A 89 11.09 -18.99 6.64
N ARG A 90 11.66 -17.79 6.49
CA ARG A 90 11.95 -17.21 5.18
C ARG A 90 13.02 -18.02 4.44
N MET A 91 14.08 -18.44 5.12
CA MET A 91 15.12 -19.28 4.55
C MET A 91 14.61 -20.66 4.14
N GLU A 92 13.72 -21.28 4.92
CA GLU A 92 13.12 -22.58 4.60
C GLU A 92 12.16 -22.52 3.38
N ASN A 93 11.64 -21.34 3.06
CA ASN A 93 10.65 -21.13 2.00
C ASN A 93 11.15 -20.23 0.87
N PHE A 94 12.42 -19.83 0.90
CA PHE A 94 13.05 -18.88 -0.02
C PHE A 94 12.90 -19.32 -1.48
N ASP A 95 13.17 -20.60 -1.75
CA ASP A 95 13.10 -21.22 -3.08
C ASP A 95 11.65 -21.40 -3.61
N LYS A 96 10.65 -21.04 -2.80
CA LYS A 96 9.21 -21.22 -3.09
C LYS A 96 8.43 -19.89 -3.09
N GLY A 97 9.11 -18.77 -2.82
CA GLY A 97 8.53 -17.62 -2.10
C GLY A 97 8.00 -16.45 -2.93
N GLY A 98 8.00 -16.51 -4.26
CA GLY A 98 7.45 -15.44 -5.09
C GLY A 98 5.93 -15.37 -5.01
N LEU A 99 5.39 -14.15 -5.01
CA LEU A 99 3.95 -13.92 -5.11
C LEU A 99 3.61 -13.44 -6.53
N ILE A 100 2.74 -14.20 -7.20
CA ILE A 100 2.12 -13.77 -8.45
C ILE A 100 0.84 -13.02 -8.09
N PHE A 101 0.86 -11.71 -8.30
CA PHE A 101 -0.30 -10.84 -8.04
C PHE A 101 -1.20 -10.73 -9.28
N GLU A 102 -2.44 -11.17 -9.13
CA GLU A 102 -3.52 -11.05 -10.11
C GLU A 102 -4.60 -10.10 -9.57
N ASP A 103 -5.25 -9.35 -10.46
CA ASP A 103 -6.42 -8.53 -10.14
C ASP A 103 -6.27 -7.61 -8.92
N VAL A 104 -5.11 -6.94 -8.80
CA VAL A 104 -4.89 -5.97 -7.71
C VAL A 104 -5.78 -4.75 -7.90
N GLU A 105 -6.83 -4.67 -7.11
CA GLU A 105 -7.69 -3.49 -6.94
C GLU A 105 -7.11 -2.64 -5.79
N ALA A 106 -6.89 -1.36 -6.03
CA ALA A 106 -6.42 -0.41 -5.01
C ALA A 106 -7.39 0.77 -4.92
N TYR A 107 -7.59 1.27 -3.71
CA TYR A 107 -8.44 2.44 -3.48
C TYR A 107 -8.05 3.19 -2.20
N VAL A 108 -8.27 4.50 -2.20
CA VAL A 108 -8.04 5.36 -1.02
C VAL A 108 -9.20 5.20 -0.04
N GLU A 109 -8.92 4.78 1.19
CA GLU A 109 -9.90 4.69 2.28
C GLU A 109 -10.00 5.97 3.10
N GLN A 110 -8.88 6.69 3.22
CA GLN A 110 -8.79 7.94 3.97
C GLN A 110 -7.71 8.83 3.37
N ILE A 111 -7.93 10.14 3.42
CA ILE A 111 -6.91 11.15 3.17
C ILE A 111 -6.92 12.17 4.31
N SER A 112 -5.73 12.55 4.78
CA SER A 112 -5.53 13.68 5.66
C SER A 112 -4.88 14.81 4.86
N ALA A 113 -5.60 15.91 4.73
CA ALA A 113 -5.12 17.14 4.11
C ALA A 113 -5.11 18.28 5.14
N PRO A 114 -4.12 19.20 5.11
CA PRO A 114 -4.15 20.38 5.96
C PRO A 114 -5.31 21.29 5.58
N GLU A 115 -5.79 22.07 6.55
CA GLU A 115 -6.83 23.09 6.31
C GLU A 115 -6.34 24.19 5.36
N SER A 116 -5.03 24.43 5.31
CA SER A 116 -4.40 25.36 4.39
C SER A 116 -3.11 24.78 3.82
N PHE A 117 -2.97 24.88 2.51
CA PHE A 117 -1.78 24.51 1.74
C PHE A 117 -0.82 25.71 1.55
N GLU A 118 -1.00 26.79 2.31
CA GLU A 118 -0.08 27.95 2.31
C GLU A 118 1.16 27.74 3.21
N VAL A 119 1.16 26.67 4.01
CA VAL A 119 2.26 26.31 4.91
C VAL A 119 2.70 24.87 4.67
N LYS A 120 3.91 24.54 5.13
CA LYS A 120 4.39 23.16 5.14
C LYS A 120 3.50 22.30 6.03
N ALA A 121 3.11 21.13 5.54
CA ALA A 121 2.23 20.23 6.26
C ALA A 121 2.44 18.77 5.84
N SER A 122 2.19 17.83 6.77
CA SER A 122 2.12 16.41 6.43
C SER A 122 0.80 16.09 5.73
N LEU A 123 0.89 15.23 4.73
CA LEU A 123 -0.24 14.60 4.07
C LEU A 123 -0.16 13.09 4.31
N THR A 124 -1.30 12.46 4.56
CA THR A 124 -1.38 11.01 4.62
C THR A 124 -2.51 10.48 3.76
N ALA A 125 -2.30 9.31 3.19
CA ALA A 125 -3.29 8.60 2.39
C ALA A 125 -3.29 7.13 2.80
N ASP A 126 -4.44 6.66 3.26
CA ASP A 126 -4.66 5.25 3.56
C ASP A 126 -5.17 4.55 2.29
N VAL A 127 -4.46 3.52 1.84
CA VAL A 127 -4.74 2.79 0.61
C VAL A 127 -4.93 1.32 0.95
N SER A 128 -6.10 0.80 0.63
CA SER A 128 -6.40 -0.63 0.71
C SER A 128 -6.16 -1.31 -0.63
N PHE A 129 -5.66 -2.55 -0.55
CA PHE A 129 -5.42 -3.43 -1.68
C PHE A 129 -6.25 -4.70 -1.51
N LEU A 130 -7.01 -5.04 -2.55
CA LEU A 130 -7.66 -6.34 -2.68
C LEU A 130 -6.97 -7.07 -3.83
N SER A 131 -6.37 -8.21 -3.54
CA SER A 131 -5.57 -8.94 -4.52
C SER A 131 -5.92 -10.42 -4.53
N ALA A 132 -5.94 -11.00 -5.72
CA ALA A 132 -5.80 -12.44 -5.89
C ALA A 132 -4.30 -12.73 -6.00
N VAL A 133 -3.82 -13.71 -5.24
CA VAL A 133 -2.39 -14.01 -5.14
C VAL A 133 -2.18 -15.50 -5.25
N ARG A 134 -1.17 -15.89 -6.01
CA ARG A 134 -0.67 -17.27 -6.08
C ARG A 134 0.76 -17.31 -5.59
N LEU A 135 1.15 -18.44 -5.02
CA LEU A 135 2.56 -18.72 -4.80
C LEU A 135 3.15 -19.26 -6.10
N GLU A 136 4.36 -18.83 -6.45
CA GLU A 136 5.04 -19.38 -7.64
C GLU A 136 5.22 -20.90 -7.56
N SER A 137 5.37 -21.43 -6.35
CA SER A 137 5.47 -22.87 -6.09
C SER A 137 4.14 -23.63 -6.16
N GLN A 138 3.00 -22.94 -6.13
CA GLN A 138 1.64 -23.50 -6.16
C GLN A 138 0.74 -22.63 -7.05
N PRO A 139 1.01 -22.55 -8.36
CA PRO A 139 0.33 -21.61 -9.24
C PRO A 139 -1.17 -21.92 -9.42
N GLU A 140 -1.61 -23.14 -9.14
CA GLU A 140 -3.01 -23.54 -9.18
C GLU A 140 -3.83 -23.06 -7.98
N GLU A 141 -3.20 -22.73 -6.85
CA GLU A 141 -3.87 -22.30 -5.63
C GLU A 141 -3.96 -20.77 -5.55
N VAL A 142 -5.20 -20.26 -5.64
CA VAL A 142 -5.48 -18.82 -5.53
C VAL A 142 -5.88 -18.48 -4.09
N MET A 143 -5.17 -17.53 -3.50
CA MET A 143 -5.49 -16.92 -2.22
C MET A 143 -5.99 -15.49 -2.44
N PHE A 144 -7.02 -15.08 -1.69
CA PHE A 144 -7.48 -13.70 -1.69
C PHE A 144 -6.96 -12.98 -0.47
N ARG A 145 -6.34 -11.81 -0.70
CA ARG A 145 -5.77 -10.96 0.36
C ARG A 145 -6.43 -9.60 0.37
N ALA A 146 -6.49 -9.04 1.58
CA ALA A 146 -6.85 -7.66 1.84
C ALA A 146 -5.76 -7.10 2.75
N ASP A 147 -4.96 -6.18 2.21
CA ASP A 147 -3.86 -5.52 2.91
C ASP A 147 -4.08 -4.00 2.84
N GLY A 148 -3.54 -3.24 3.79
CA GLY A 148 -3.64 -1.78 3.78
C GLY A 148 -2.30 -1.10 4.08
N PHE A 149 -1.97 -0.07 3.30
CA PHE A 149 -0.79 0.78 3.51
C PHE A 149 -1.22 2.20 3.82
N VAL A 150 -0.58 2.81 4.81
CA VAL A 150 -0.63 4.26 4.99
C VAL A 150 0.58 4.87 4.31
N PHE A 151 0.35 5.72 3.33
CA PHE A 151 1.36 6.55 2.69
C PHE A 151 1.42 7.91 3.38
N GLU A 152 2.62 8.45 3.56
CA GLU A 152 2.89 9.77 4.10
C GLU A 152 3.80 10.56 3.17
N THR A 153 3.55 11.85 3.07
CA THR A 153 4.44 12.80 2.40
C THR A 153 4.38 14.18 3.05
N GLN A 154 5.22 15.09 2.58
CA GLN A 154 5.22 16.49 2.98
C GLN A 154 4.73 17.36 1.82
N TRP A 155 3.83 18.29 2.13
CA TRP A 155 3.50 19.41 1.25
C TRP A 155 4.44 20.58 1.50
N ASP A 156 4.92 21.17 0.41
CA ASP A 156 5.63 22.45 0.38
C ASP A 156 4.91 23.41 -0.58
N PRO A 157 4.55 24.63 -0.17
CA PRO A 157 3.81 25.57 -1.04
C PRO A 157 4.55 25.96 -2.32
N GLU A 158 5.88 25.88 -2.33
CA GLU A 158 6.72 26.21 -3.47
C GLU A 158 6.98 24.98 -4.35
N GLN A 159 7.23 23.81 -3.73
CA GLN A 159 7.64 22.60 -4.43
C GLN A 159 6.49 21.62 -4.73
N GLY A 160 5.36 21.75 -4.04
CA GLY A 160 4.21 20.84 -4.11
C GLY A 160 4.34 19.65 -3.18
N ILE A 161 3.79 18.51 -3.59
CA ILE A 161 3.91 17.24 -2.88
C ILE A 161 5.32 16.66 -3.05
N GLY A 162 5.94 16.25 -1.94
CA GLY A 162 7.18 15.47 -1.93
C GLY A 162 6.97 13.99 -2.28
N GLU A 163 8.01 13.18 -2.12
CA GLU A 163 7.91 11.74 -2.33
C GLU A 163 6.98 11.09 -1.29
N TRP A 164 6.11 10.19 -1.72
CA TRP A 164 5.28 9.39 -0.82
C TRP A 164 6.05 8.19 -0.31
N LYS A 165 6.01 7.99 1.01
CA LYS A 165 6.61 6.83 1.67
C LYS A 165 5.57 6.04 2.44
N ILE A 166 5.72 4.73 2.47
CA ILE A 166 4.87 3.85 3.28
C ILE A 166 5.27 4.05 4.75
N SER A 167 4.35 4.56 5.56
CA SER A 167 4.59 4.85 6.98
C SER A 167 3.99 3.78 7.89
N SER A 168 3.00 3.01 7.43
CA SER A 168 2.39 1.91 8.18
C SER A 168 1.77 0.85 7.26
N ILE A 169 1.64 -0.36 7.78
CA ILE A 169 1.02 -1.53 7.14
C ILE A 169 0.03 -2.18 8.11
N TYR A 170 -1.11 -2.66 7.63
CA TYR A 170 -2.14 -3.34 8.45
C TYR A 170 -3.00 -4.34 7.67
#